data_AF-A0A9W7ATJ7-F1
#
_entry.id   AF-A0A9W7ATJ7-F1
#
_cell.length_a   1.000
_cell.length_b   1.000
_cell.length_c   1.000
_cell.angle_alpha   90.00
_cell.angle_beta   90.00
_cell.angle_gamma   90.00
#
_symmetry.space_group_name_H-M   'P 1'
#
loop_
_entity.id
_entity.type
_entity.pdbx_description
1 polymer ?
#
loop_
_entity_poly.entity_id
_entity_poly.type
_entity_poly.pdbx_seq_one_letter_code
_entity_poly.pdbx_strand_id
1 'polypeptide(L)'
;MGTAASIEAPTITKEVAQGMVGAELWSDEKWESLPKLEDGSISKETWAEAVKPPAEASPDPAATDEIDRSEIERNANGSEEPSSADPELWNIDNTEVDILVKYKMGGQMWYVQSRMRENTAKTPAQPIPGFPMNAKAKASGRFYAIEEDLFNEE
;
A
#
# COMPACT_ATOMS: atom_id res chain seq x y z
N MET A 1 -67.44 -12.88 -15.42
CA MET A 1 -66.28 -12.80 -16.33
C MET A 1 -65.34 -11.75 -15.76
N GLY A 2 -64.32 -12.17 -15.02
CA GLY A 2 -63.27 -11.29 -14.51
C GLY A 2 -61.95 -11.90 -14.94
N THR A 3 -61.35 -11.32 -15.97
CA THR A 3 -60.02 -11.67 -16.47
C THR A 3 -59.01 -11.49 -15.34
N ALA A 4 -58.39 -12.59 -14.90
CA ALA A 4 -57.21 -12.53 -14.07
C ALA A 4 -56.10 -11.89 -14.91
N ALA A 5 -55.76 -10.64 -14.58
CA ALA A 5 -54.53 -10.03 -15.05
C ALA A 5 -53.39 -10.89 -14.52
N SER A 6 -52.75 -11.66 -15.41
CA SER A 6 -51.43 -12.25 -15.14
C SER A 6 -50.54 -11.10 -14.71
N ILE A 7 -50.19 -11.10 -13.43
CA ILE A 7 -49.15 -10.23 -12.90
C ILE A 7 -47.87 -10.80 -13.51
N GLU A 8 -47.40 -10.20 -14.60
CA GLU A 8 -46.13 -10.55 -15.21
C GLU A 8 -45.07 -10.47 -14.12
N ALA A 9 -44.41 -11.60 -13.85
CA ALA A 9 -43.27 -11.62 -12.95
C ALA A 9 -42.23 -10.64 -13.51
N PRO A 10 -41.57 -9.81 -12.67
CA PRO A 10 -40.58 -8.87 -13.16
C PRO A 10 -39.38 -9.63 -13.74
N THR A 11 -39.32 -9.72 -15.07
CA THR A 11 -38.21 -10.29 -15.82
C THR A 11 -37.21 -9.21 -16.22
N ILE A 12 -35.97 -9.60 -16.47
CA ILE A 12 -34.86 -8.71 -16.81
C ILE A 12 -34.36 -9.07 -18.20
N THR A 13 -34.43 -8.11 -19.12
CA THR A 13 -33.86 -8.23 -20.46
C THR A 13 -32.38 -7.85 -20.46
N LYS A 14 -31.64 -8.27 -21.50
CA LYS A 14 -30.20 -8.00 -21.63
C LYS A 14 -29.87 -6.50 -21.59
N GLU A 15 -30.69 -5.68 -22.24
CA GLU A 15 -30.52 -4.23 -22.29
C GLU A 15 -30.71 -3.58 -20.93
N VAL A 16 -31.71 -4.04 -20.16
CA VAL A 16 -31.96 -3.59 -18.79
C VAL A 16 -30.82 -4.02 -17.88
N ALA A 17 -30.33 -5.26 -18.02
CA ALA A 17 -29.20 -5.77 -17.26
C ALA A 17 -27.93 -4.94 -17.50
N GLN A 18 -27.59 -4.60 -18.74
CA GLN A 18 -26.38 -3.82 -19.07
C GLN A 18 -26.37 -2.40 -18.49
N GLY A 19 -27.53 -1.81 -18.21
CA GLY A 19 -27.66 -0.51 -17.56
C GLY A 19 -27.60 -0.54 -16.03
N MET A 20 -27.51 -1.72 -15.41
CA MET A 20 -27.50 -1.88 -13.95
C MET A 20 -26.08 -1.97 -13.39
N VAL A 21 -25.87 -1.37 -12.22
CA VAL A 21 -24.60 -1.37 -11.49
C VAL A 21 -24.13 -2.81 -11.25
N GLY A 22 -22.90 -3.15 -11.68
CA GLY A 22 -22.31 -4.50 -11.58
C GLY A 22 -22.38 -5.33 -12.86
N ALA A 23 -23.10 -4.88 -13.89
CA ALA A 23 -23.18 -5.54 -15.19
C ALA A 23 -21.96 -5.30 -16.10
N GLU A 24 -21.17 -4.24 -15.83
CA GLU A 24 -19.95 -3.88 -16.57
C GLU A 24 -18.87 -4.99 -16.53
N LEU A 25 -19.00 -5.96 -15.62
CA LEU A 25 -18.08 -7.09 -15.44
C LEU A 25 -18.53 -8.38 -16.15
N TRP A 26 -19.60 -8.33 -16.94
CA TRP A 26 -20.18 -9.52 -17.56
C TRP A 26 -19.86 -9.60 -19.05
N SER A 27 -19.21 -10.70 -19.45
CA SER A 27 -19.05 -11.05 -20.86
C SER A 27 -20.37 -11.53 -21.48
N ASP A 28 -20.49 -11.44 -22.81
CA ASP A 28 -21.62 -12.03 -23.54
C ASP A 28 -21.81 -13.52 -23.23
N GLU A 29 -20.70 -14.24 -23.04
CA GLU A 29 -20.68 -15.65 -22.66
C GLU A 29 -21.29 -15.90 -21.26
N LYS A 30 -21.06 -15.00 -20.30
CA LYS A 30 -21.68 -15.07 -18.98
C LYS A 30 -23.20 -14.85 -19.05
N TRP A 31 -23.68 -13.98 -19.93
CA TRP A 31 -25.11 -13.79 -20.15
C TRP A 31 -25.76 -15.00 -20.82
N GLU A 32 -25.12 -15.57 -21.83
CA GLU A 32 -25.64 -16.74 -22.56
C GLU A 32 -25.71 -18.00 -21.71
N SER A 33 -24.91 -18.10 -20.64
CA SER A 33 -24.92 -19.24 -19.72
C SER A 33 -26.02 -19.20 -18.65
N LEU A 34 -26.76 -18.10 -18.53
CA LEU A 34 -27.86 -18.00 -17.55
C LEU A 34 -29.13 -18.72 -18.02
N PRO A 35 -29.92 -19.29 -17.08
CA PRO A 35 -31.21 -19.88 -17.40
C PRO A 35 -32.19 -18.79 -17.85
N LYS A 36 -32.48 -18.79 -19.15
CA LYS A 36 -33.43 -17.88 -19.81
C LYS A 36 -34.84 -18.45 -19.75
N LEU A 37 -35.80 -17.56 -19.68
CA LEU A 37 -37.23 -17.84 -19.86
C LEU A 37 -37.52 -17.98 -21.36
N GLU A 38 -38.74 -18.43 -21.70
CA GLU A 38 -39.15 -18.70 -23.10
C GLU A 38 -39.04 -17.47 -24.02
N ASP A 39 -39.08 -16.27 -23.45
CA ASP A 39 -38.95 -14.98 -24.14
C ASP A 39 -37.49 -14.48 -24.24
N GLY A 40 -36.51 -15.26 -23.75
CA GLY A 40 -35.09 -14.91 -23.77
C GLY A 40 -34.66 -13.96 -22.64
N SER A 41 -35.57 -13.56 -21.75
CA SER A 41 -35.26 -12.79 -20.54
C SER A 41 -34.81 -13.71 -19.39
N ILE A 42 -34.26 -13.15 -18.31
CA ILE A 42 -33.96 -13.89 -17.08
C ILE A 42 -34.88 -13.42 -15.95
N SER A 43 -35.12 -14.28 -14.97
CA SER A 43 -35.86 -13.86 -13.77
C SER A 43 -35.01 -12.93 -12.89
N LYS A 44 -35.67 -12.11 -12.08
CA LYS A 44 -35.01 -11.25 -11.08
C LYS A 44 -34.20 -12.05 -10.05
N GLU A 45 -34.61 -13.27 -9.75
CA GLU A 45 -33.91 -14.18 -8.85
C GLU A 45 -32.60 -14.69 -9.48
N THR A 46 -32.66 -15.11 -10.76
CA THR A 46 -31.46 -15.48 -11.53
C THR A 46 -30.49 -14.32 -11.62
N TRP A 47 -30.99 -13.11 -11.80
CA TRP A 47 -30.16 -11.90 -11.79
C TRP A 47 -29.51 -11.64 -10.43
N ALA A 48 -30.29 -11.72 -9.34
CA ALA A 48 -29.77 -11.51 -7.99
C ALA A 48 -28.71 -12.56 -7.60
N GLU A 49 -28.90 -13.82 -8.03
CA GLU A 49 -27.93 -14.90 -7.84
C GLU A 49 -26.64 -14.65 -8.64
N ALA A 50 -26.76 -14.18 -9.88
CA ALA A 50 -25.62 -14.04 -10.78
C ALA A 50 -24.81 -12.75 -10.55
N VAL A 51 -25.44 -11.69 -10.03
CA VAL A 51 -24.78 -10.44 -9.60
C VAL A 51 -24.25 -10.57 -8.18
N LYS A 52 -24.65 -11.62 -7.45
CA LYS A 52 -23.97 -11.96 -6.20
C LYS A 52 -22.47 -12.06 -6.52
N PRO A 53 -21.61 -11.25 -5.88
CA PRO A 53 -20.18 -11.46 -6.00
C PRO A 53 -19.94 -12.93 -5.65
N PRO A 54 -19.08 -13.65 -6.37
CA PRO A 54 -18.85 -15.06 -6.13
C PRO A 54 -18.70 -15.23 -4.63
N ALA A 55 -19.65 -15.97 -4.02
CA ALA A 55 -19.60 -16.29 -2.61
C ALA A 55 -18.20 -16.83 -2.40
N GLU A 56 -17.44 -16.10 -1.59
CA GLU A 56 -16.02 -16.28 -1.35
C GLU A 56 -15.69 -17.76 -1.54
N ALA A 57 -14.92 -18.07 -2.58
CA ALA A 57 -14.05 -19.21 -2.46
C ALA A 57 -13.37 -18.97 -1.11
N SER A 58 -13.74 -19.77 -0.10
CA SER A 58 -13.06 -19.75 1.18
C SER A 58 -11.60 -19.62 0.82
N PRO A 59 -10.89 -18.57 1.30
CA PRO A 59 -9.48 -18.52 1.04
C PRO A 59 -8.98 -19.89 1.52
N ASP A 60 -8.40 -20.65 0.58
CA ASP A 60 -7.33 -21.55 0.96
C ASP A 60 -6.55 -20.79 2.03
N PRO A 61 -6.21 -21.37 3.19
CA PRO A 61 -5.18 -20.78 4.04
C PRO A 61 -3.83 -20.90 3.32
N ALA A 62 -3.75 -20.50 2.05
CA ALA A 62 -2.61 -19.82 1.48
C ALA A 62 -2.41 -18.58 2.34
N ALA A 63 -1.69 -18.80 3.43
CA ALA A 63 -1.04 -17.84 4.29
C ALA A 63 -1.28 -16.41 3.81
N THR A 64 -2.34 -15.79 4.32
CA THR A 64 -2.10 -14.44 4.82
C THR A 64 -1.05 -14.67 5.89
N ASP A 65 0.23 -14.61 5.51
CA ASP A 65 1.27 -14.17 6.42
C ASP A 65 0.80 -12.78 6.84
N GLU A 66 -0.17 -12.75 7.76
CA GLU A 66 -0.43 -11.63 8.62
C GLU A 66 0.91 -11.48 9.32
N ILE A 67 1.75 -10.63 8.72
CA ILE A 67 3.10 -10.37 9.19
C ILE A 67 2.91 -10.08 10.67
N ASP A 68 3.40 -10.97 11.52
CA ASP A 68 3.23 -10.82 12.94
C ASP A 68 4.00 -9.58 13.37
N ARG A 69 3.25 -8.49 13.55
CA ARG A 69 3.77 -7.19 13.99
C ARG A 69 3.69 -7.03 15.49
N SER A 70 3.35 -8.09 16.24
CA SER A 70 3.25 -8.03 17.70
C SER A 70 4.60 -7.72 18.36
N GLU A 71 5.72 -8.07 17.70
CA GLU A 71 7.07 -7.73 18.14
C GLU A 71 7.52 -6.31 17.77
N ILE A 72 6.70 -5.54 17.04
CA ILE A 72 7.02 -4.16 16.70
C ILE A 72 6.75 -3.26 17.91
N GLU A 73 7.83 -2.90 18.59
CA GLU A 73 7.80 -1.88 19.64
C GLU A 73 7.57 -0.50 19.03
N ARG A 74 6.53 0.20 19.50
CA ARG A 74 6.23 1.59 19.11
C ARG A 74 6.53 2.54 20.25
N ASN A 75 7.07 3.71 19.91
CA ASN A 75 7.34 4.77 20.87
C ASN A 75 6.04 5.42 21.39
N ALA A 76 6.14 6.35 22.36
CA ALA A 76 4.98 7.02 22.96
C ALA A 76 4.09 7.77 21.96
N ASN A 77 4.60 8.06 20.77
CA ASN A 77 3.91 8.74 19.68
C ASN A 77 3.39 7.76 18.62
N GLY A 78 3.52 6.45 18.85
CA GLY A 78 3.04 5.40 17.94
C GLY A 78 3.97 5.12 16.76
N SER A 79 5.17 5.70 16.71
CA SER A 79 6.17 5.43 15.65
C SER A 79 7.01 4.20 16.00
N GLU A 80 7.28 3.37 14.99
CA GLU A 80 8.12 2.16 15.09
C GLU A 80 9.60 2.52 15.25
N GLU A 81 9.99 3.73 14.81
CA GLU A 81 11.36 4.23 14.93
C GLU A 81 11.52 5.16 16.15
N PRO A 82 12.63 5.05 16.90
CA PRO A 82 12.91 5.95 18.00
C PRO A 82 13.25 7.35 17.47
N SER A 83 12.86 8.38 18.20
CA SER A 83 13.15 9.79 17.89
C SER A 83 13.80 10.47 19.09
N SER A 84 14.85 11.27 18.88
CA SER A 84 15.38 12.10 19.96
C SER A 84 14.53 13.35 20.18
N ALA A 85 14.60 13.93 21.39
CA ALA A 85 13.82 15.12 21.75
C ALA A 85 14.24 16.39 20.99
N ASP A 86 15.46 16.41 20.46
CA ASP A 86 16.01 17.49 19.64
C ASP A 86 16.82 16.86 18.49
N PRO A 87 16.13 16.39 17.43
CA PRO A 87 16.71 15.52 16.43
C PRO A 87 17.71 16.23 15.53
N GLU A 88 18.74 15.52 15.10
CA GLU A 88 19.65 15.97 14.06
C GLU A 88 19.36 15.12 12.81
N LEU A 89 18.50 15.66 11.94
CA LEU A 89 17.90 14.90 10.84
C LEU A 89 18.72 14.99 9.56
N TRP A 90 18.98 13.83 8.98
CA TRP A 90 19.72 13.66 7.73
C TRP A 90 18.90 12.84 6.74
N ASN A 91 18.91 13.22 5.47
CA ASN A 91 18.36 12.41 4.41
C ASN A 91 19.49 11.58 3.78
N ILE A 92 19.40 10.27 3.88
CA ILE A 92 20.32 9.33 3.26
C ILE A 92 19.51 8.42 2.35
N ASP A 93 19.76 8.47 1.05
CA ASP A 93 19.05 7.65 0.07
C ASP A 93 17.52 7.68 0.22
N ASN A 94 16.94 8.88 0.39
CA ASN A 94 15.52 9.12 0.65
C ASN A 94 15.00 8.55 1.99
N THR A 95 15.90 8.21 2.90
CA THR A 95 15.60 7.76 4.26
C THR A 95 15.95 8.86 5.25
N GLU A 96 14.97 9.32 6.05
CA GLU A 96 15.20 10.25 7.14
C GLU A 96 15.82 9.53 8.34
N VAL A 97 16.99 9.99 8.78
CA VAL A 97 17.76 9.41 9.87
C VAL A 97 18.04 10.47 10.92
N ASP A 98 17.72 10.17 12.18
CA ASP A 98 18.18 10.96 13.32
C ASP A 98 19.54 10.43 13.79
N ILE A 99 20.60 11.21 13.63
CA ILE A 99 21.93 10.75 14.05
C ILE A 99 22.07 10.71 15.57
N LEU A 100 21.23 11.40 16.34
CA LEU A 100 21.33 11.47 17.81
C LEU A 100 20.57 10.38 18.53
N VAL A 101 19.65 9.70 17.86
CA VAL A 101 18.89 8.60 18.46
C VAL A 101 19.73 7.31 18.53
N LYS A 102 19.31 6.36 19.37
CA LYS A 102 19.91 5.02 19.40
C LYS A 102 18.95 4.03 18.75
N TYR A 103 19.26 3.61 17.53
CA TYR A 103 18.50 2.56 16.85
C TYR A 103 18.79 1.17 17.43
N LYS A 104 17.85 0.24 17.24
CA LYS A 104 18.01 -1.17 17.60
C LYS A 104 19.12 -1.79 16.77
N MET A 105 20.12 -2.37 17.44
CA MET A 105 21.27 -3.00 16.78
C MET A 105 20.80 -4.10 15.82
N GLY A 106 21.41 -4.16 14.63
CA GLY A 106 21.05 -5.09 13.57
C GLY A 106 19.86 -4.66 12.70
N GLY A 107 19.17 -3.58 13.02
CA GLY A 107 18.12 -3.00 12.18
C GLY A 107 18.67 -2.17 11.01
N GLN A 108 17.82 -1.91 10.00
CA GLN A 108 18.16 -1.07 8.85
C GLN A 108 18.64 0.32 9.29
N MET A 109 17.88 1.00 10.17
CA MET A 109 18.24 2.34 10.64
C MET A 109 19.54 2.36 11.45
N TRP A 110 19.82 1.30 12.21
CA TRP A 110 21.11 1.14 12.89
C TRP A 110 22.26 1.00 11.90
N TYR A 111 22.07 0.25 10.82
CA TYR A 111 23.09 0.11 9.77
C TYR A 111 23.39 1.46 9.10
N VAL A 112 22.36 2.19 8.69
CA VAL A 112 22.51 3.51 8.04
C VAL A 112 23.21 4.50 8.98
N GLN A 113 22.75 4.60 10.24
CA GLN A 113 23.38 5.47 11.23
C GLN A 113 24.84 5.08 11.51
N SER A 114 25.14 3.79 11.57
CA SER A 114 26.51 3.30 11.79
C SER A 114 27.44 3.73 10.67
N ARG A 115 27.02 3.61 9.40
CA ARG A 115 27.82 4.07 8.24
C ARG A 115 28.12 5.57 8.28
N MET A 116 27.17 6.41 8.65
CA MET A 116 27.41 7.84 8.81
C MET A 116 28.49 8.13 9.86
N ARG A 117 28.36 7.49 11.03
CA ARG A 117 29.27 7.66 12.16
C ARG A 117 30.67 7.15 11.82
N GLU A 118 30.75 6.00 11.15
CA GLU A 118 31.99 5.44 10.63
C GLU A 118 32.68 6.40 9.66
N ASN A 119 31.96 6.95 8.67
CA ASN A 119 32.53 7.89 7.71
C ASN A 119 33.10 9.14 8.38
N THR A 120 32.38 9.69 9.36
CA THR A 120 32.82 10.86 10.13
C THR A 120 34.06 10.55 10.99
N ALA A 121 34.22 9.31 11.44
CA ALA A 121 35.34 8.88 12.30
C ALA A 121 36.60 8.47 11.52
N LYS A 122 36.54 8.30 10.19
CA LYS A 122 37.72 7.98 9.36
C LYS A 122 38.72 9.13 9.34
N THR A 123 39.97 8.83 9.00
CA THR A 123 41.04 9.83 8.80
C THR A 123 41.72 9.58 7.46
N PRO A 124 41.53 10.45 6.45
CA PRO A 124 40.67 11.63 6.45
C PRO A 124 39.18 11.25 6.57
N ALA A 125 38.37 12.16 7.14
CA ALA A 125 36.93 11.95 7.26
C ALA A 125 36.30 11.77 5.88
N GLN A 126 35.44 10.78 5.72
CA GLN A 126 34.68 10.58 4.50
C GLN A 126 33.36 11.33 4.59
N PRO A 127 32.82 11.82 3.46
CA PRO A 127 31.55 12.52 3.46
C PRO A 127 30.41 11.59 3.89
N ILE A 128 29.44 12.16 4.59
CA ILE A 128 28.13 11.53 4.80
C ILE A 128 27.42 11.47 3.43
N PRO A 129 26.91 10.30 3.01
CA PRO A 129 26.22 10.10 1.73
C PRO A 129 24.76 10.60 1.83
N GLY A 130 24.59 11.88 2.15
CA GLY A 130 23.27 12.43 2.42
C GLY A 130 23.33 13.92 2.74
N PHE A 131 22.17 14.54 2.93
CA PHE A 131 22.06 15.98 3.15
C PHE A 131 21.36 16.31 4.48
N PRO A 132 21.77 17.41 5.14
CA PRO A 132 21.16 17.84 6.39
C PRO A 132 19.74 18.37 6.14
N MET A 133 18.76 17.86 6.88
CA MET A 133 17.34 18.21 6.70
C MET A 133 16.89 19.36 7.61
N ASN A 134 17.47 19.49 8.81
CA ASN A 134 17.06 20.52 9.77
C ASN A 134 18.19 21.47 10.16
N ALA A 135 17.84 22.56 10.84
CA ALA A 135 18.80 23.59 11.27
C ALA A 135 19.92 23.01 12.15
N LYS A 136 19.60 21.99 12.96
CA LYS A 136 20.57 21.31 13.82
C LYS A 136 21.59 20.50 13.02
N ALA A 137 21.16 19.74 12.00
CA ALA A 137 22.06 19.02 11.09
C ALA A 137 22.93 19.98 10.26
N LYS A 138 22.40 21.14 9.87
CA LYS A 138 23.21 22.18 9.21
C LYS A 138 24.24 22.80 10.16
N ALA A 139 23.85 23.04 11.41
CA ALA A 139 24.72 23.61 12.44
C ALA A 139 25.77 22.63 12.97
N SER A 140 25.59 21.32 12.80
CA SER A 140 26.54 20.31 13.29
C SER A 140 27.86 20.29 12.50
N GLY A 141 27.89 20.91 11.31
CA GLY A 141 29.12 21.11 10.54
C GLY A 141 29.78 19.80 10.09
N ARG A 142 29.05 18.69 10.06
CA ARG A 142 29.57 17.41 9.58
C ARG A 142 29.86 17.49 8.09
N PHE A 143 30.89 16.78 7.65
CA PHE A 143 31.28 16.72 6.25
C PHE A 143 30.30 15.83 5.47
N TYR A 144 29.69 16.36 4.42
CA TYR A 144 28.75 15.65 3.54
C TYR A 144 29.00 16.02 2.09
N ALA A 145 28.69 15.09 1.18
CA ALA A 145 28.84 15.33 -0.25
C ALA A 145 27.71 16.26 -0.71
N ILE A 146 28.07 17.47 -1.14
CA ILE A 146 27.18 18.29 -1.95
C ILE A 146 27.33 17.75 -3.38
N GLU A 147 26.24 17.55 -4.12
CA GLU A 147 26.26 16.95 -5.47
C GLU A 147 27.25 17.63 -6.43
N GLU A 148 27.68 18.87 -6.13
CA GLU A 148 28.72 19.61 -6.85
C GLU A 148 30.14 18.98 -6.76
N ASP A 149 30.45 18.19 -5.73
CA ASP A 149 31.78 17.56 -5.53
C ASP A 149 31.92 16.20 -6.24
N LEU A 150 30.82 15.62 -6.78
CA LEU A 150 30.82 14.29 -7.42
C LEU A 150 31.07 14.31 -8.93
N PHE A 151 31.08 15.50 -9.56
CA PHE A 151 31.23 15.65 -11.01
C PHE A 151 32.54 16.34 -11.45
N ASN A 152 33.46 16.59 -10.51
CA ASN A 152 34.69 17.34 -10.78
C ASN A 152 35.97 16.48 -10.66
N GLU A 153 35.91 15.22 -11.08
CA GLU A 153 37.11 14.45 -11.46
C GLU A 153 37.33 14.61 -12.97
N GLU A 154 38.03 15.68 -13.35
CA GLU A 154 38.61 15.90 -14.69
C GLU A 154 39.94 15.14 -14.85
#